data_AF-A0A1Q7X210-F1
#
_entry.id   AF-A0A1Q7X210-F1
#
_cell.length_a   1.000
_cell.length_b   1.000
_cell.length_c   1.000
_cell.angle_alpha   90.00
_cell.angle_beta   90.00
_cell.angle_gamma   90.00
#
_symmetry.space_group_name_H-M   'P 1'
#
loop_
_entity.id
_entity.type
_entity.pdbx_description
1 polymer ?
#
loop_
_entity_poly.entity_id
_entity_poly.type
_entity_poly.pdbx_seq_one_letter_code
_entity_poly.pdbx_strand_id
1 'polypeptide(L)'
;MEVMPFELIEIVAPGEPLLFGTNPCHFTVTIHHQGNFVATTFFDQNGTPIRQLVRSEGFTETYSANGRSLTTKSTASVTVTIDPTTGGFIFSGTGNQRHLTVPGVGLVLAQAGHQVTDDQGNLISFTGLNIPAGSDFCSALSP
;
A
#
# COMPACT_ATOMS: atom_id res chain seq x y z
N MET A 1 -0.24 11.48 19.62
CA MET A 1 0.32 11.06 18.32
C MET A 1 1.20 9.87 18.61
N GLU A 2 1.01 8.79 17.88
CA GLU A 2 1.70 7.51 18.07
C GLU A 2 2.52 7.19 16.82
N VAL A 3 3.77 6.79 17.00
CA VAL A 3 4.65 6.34 15.91
C VAL A 3 4.73 4.83 15.99
N MET A 4 4.35 4.17 14.91
CA MET A 4 4.31 2.72 14.77
C MET A 4 5.35 2.31 13.72
N PRO A 5 6.52 1.79 14.13
CA PRO A 5 7.46 1.18 13.21
C PRO A 5 6.78 0.02 12.49
N PHE A 6 7.06 -0.12 11.20
CA PHE A 6 6.54 -1.19 10.38
C PHE A 6 7.67 -1.82 9.59
N GLU A 7 7.77 -3.14 9.67
CA GLU A 7 8.65 -3.94 8.86
C GLU A 7 7.95 -5.26 8.52
N LEU A 8 7.88 -5.57 7.23
CA LEU A 8 7.27 -6.79 6.71
C LEU A 8 8.02 -7.25 5.47
N ILE A 9 8.23 -8.55 5.36
CA ILE A 9 8.74 -9.18 4.14
C ILE A 9 7.66 -10.12 3.62
N GLU A 10 7.22 -9.87 2.40
CA GLU A 10 6.28 -10.71 1.66
C GLU A 10 7.02 -11.48 0.57
N ILE A 11 6.71 -12.78 0.44
CA ILE A 11 7.25 -13.63 -0.62
C ILE A 11 6.09 -14.02 -1.52
N VAL A 12 6.06 -13.46 -2.73
CA VAL A 12 4.92 -13.59 -3.65
C VAL A 12 5.30 -14.50 -4.80
N ALA A 13 4.80 -15.74 -4.78
CA ALA A 13 5.00 -16.70 -5.87
C ALA A 13 4.21 -16.31 -7.14
N PRO A 14 4.53 -16.86 -8.32
CA PRO A 14 3.75 -16.63 -9.54
C PRO A 14 2.26 -16.92 -9.34
N GLY A 15 1.40 -16.00 -9.74
CA GLY A 15 -0.05 -16.13 -9.60
C GLY A 15 -0.63 -15.82 -8.22
N GLU A 16 0.20 -15.68 -7.19
CA GLU A 16 -0.25 -15.25 -5.86
C GLU A 16 -0.60 -13.76 -5.84
N PRO A 17 -1.44 -13.29 -4.89
CA PRO A 17 -1.80 -11.89 -4.76
C PRO A 17 -0.57 -10.97 -4.66
N LEU A 18 -0.54 -9.97 -5.52
CA LEU A 18 0.43 -8.87 -5.47
C LEU A 18 -0.40 -7.58 -5.48
N LEU A 19 -0.62 -7.03 -4.30
CA LEU A 19 -1.45 -5.85 -4.09
C LEU A 19 -2.91 -6.15 -4.52
N PHE A 20 -3.45 -5.39 -5.48
CA PHE A 20 -4.81 -5.62 -6.03
C PHE A 20 -4.81 -6.46 -7.31
N GLY A 21 -3.65 -7.01 -7.70
CA GLY A 21 -3.52 -7.95 -8.80
C GLY A 21 -2.89 -9.25 -8.31
N THR A 22 -2.28 -9.99 -9.23
CA THR A 22 -1.46 -11.16 -8.92
C THR A 22 -0.04 -10.93 -9.44
N ASN A 23 0.94 -11.67 -8.91
CA ASN A 23 2.29 -11.65 -9.45
C ASN A 23 2.28 -12.23 -10.87
N PRO A 24 2.54 -11.41 -11.90
CA PRO A 24 2.49 -11.84 -13.30
C PRO A 24 3.82 -12.48 -13.76
N CYS A 25 4.84 -12.47 -12.91
CA CYS A 25 6.16 -12.96 -13.25
C CYS A 25 6.20 -14.49 -13.11
N HIS A 26 7.03 -15.13 -13.93
CA HIS A 26 7.27 -16.58 -13.85
C HIS A 26 8.24 -16.96 -12.70
N PHE A 27 8.59 -15.99 -11.85
CA PHE A 27 9.47 -16.13 -10.71
C PHE A 27 8.87 -15.44 -9.47
N THR A 28 9.36 -15.83 -8.31
CA THR A 28 8.98 -15.26 -7.01
C THR A 28 9.52 -13.84 -6.85
N VAL A 29 8.68 -12.93 -6.39
CA VAL A 29 9.06 -11.56 -6.03
C VAL A 29 9.05 -11.42 -4.51
N THR A 30 10.13 -10.87 -3.94
CA THR A 30 10.19 -10.53 -2.51
C THR A 30 9.89 -9.04 -2.36
N ILE A 31 8.94 -8.69 -1.51
CA ILE A 31 8.59 -7.30 -1.19
C ILE A 31 9.04 -7.03 0.24
N HIS A 32 9.90 -6.04 0.44
CA HIS A 32 10.29 -5.55 1.75
C HIS A 32 9.64 -4.20 2.00
N HIS A 33 8.73 -4.18 2.96
CA HIS A 33 8.06 -2.99 3.46
C HIS A 33 8.79 -2.53 4.71
N GLN A 34 9.18 -1.26 4.77
CA GLN A 34 9.85 -0.71 5.95
C GLN A 34 9.50 0.78 6.12
N GLY A 35 9.41 1.24 7.36
CA GLY A 35 9.26 2.66 7.69
C GLY A 35 8.42 2.85 8.94
N ASN A 36 7.76 4.01 9.03
CA ASN A 36 6.90 4.32 10.16
C ASN A 36 5.50 4.71 9.68
N PHE A 37 4.51 4.42 10.52
CA PHE A 37 3.19 5.02 10.45
C PHE A 37 2.97 5.93 11.64
N VAL A 38 2.41 7.11 11.40
CA VAL A 38 2.07 8.06 12.46
C VAL A 38 0.56 8.14 12.58
N ALA A 39 0.05 7.69 13.73
CA ALA A 39 -1.37 7.69 14.03
C ALA A 39 -1.76 8.87 14.94
N THR A 40 -2.88 9.51 14.59
CA THR A 40 -3.55 10.53 15.41
C THR A 40 -5.00 10.13 15.60
N THR A 41 -5.36 9.80 16.83
CA THR A 41 -6.74 9.49 17.22
C THR A 41 -7.46 10.77 17.64
N PHE A 42 -8.67 10.95 17.13
CA PHE A 42 -9.57 12.04 17.47
C PHE A 42 -10.68 11.50 18.35
N PHE A 43 -11.01 12.24 19.40
CA PHE A 43 -11.99 11.85 20.42
C PHE A 43 -13.16 12.83 20.42
N ASP A 44 -14.34 12.34 20.80
CA ASP A 44 -15.49 13.18 21.11
C ASP A 44 -15.35 13.87 22.49
N GLN A 45 -16.39 14.58 22.92
CA GLN A 45 -16.42 15.30 24.20
C GLN A 45 -16.40 14.37 25.43
N ASN A 46 -16.74 13.09 25.26
CA ASN A 46 -16.75 12.09 26.32
C ASN A 46 -15.45 11.28 26.38
N GLY A 47 -14.49 11.56 25.48
CA GLY A 47 -13.25 10.81 25.36
C GLY A 47 -13.38 9.52 24.56
N THR A 48 -14.45 9.35 23.78
CA THR A 48 -14.64 8.18 22.90
C THR A 48 -13.89 8.41 21.58
N PRO A 49 -13.08 7.45 21.08
CA PRO A 49 -12.48 7.54 19.75
C PRO A 49 -13.55 7.61 18.66
N ILE A 50 -13.45 8.58 17.75
CA ILE A 50 -14.40 8.74 16.63
C ILE A 50 -13.72 8.64 15.26
N ARG A 51 -12.41 8.85 15.19
CA ARG A 51 -11.64 8.82 13.95
C ARG A 51 -10.16 8.62 14.25
N GLN A 52 -9.44 7.97 13.35
CA GLN A 52 -7.98 7.93 13.37
C GLN A 52 -7.44 8.37 12.01
N LEU A 53 -6.40 9.20 12.02
CA LEU A 53 -5.61 9.52 10.83
C LEU A 53 -4.26 8.84 10.96
N VAL A 54 -3.94 7.96 10.02
CA VAL A 54 -2.66 7.27 9.89
C VAL A 54 -1.95 7.81 8.66
N ARG A 55 -0.70 8.23 8.79
CA ARG A 55 0.11 8.64 7.63
C ARG A 55 1.41 7.87 7.59
N SER A 56 1.88 7.58 6.39
CA SER A 56 3.22 7.03 6.19
C SER A 56 4.28 8.10 6.49
N GLU A 57 5.34 7.70 7.21
CA GLU A 57 6.53 8.49 7.47
C GLU A 57 7.75 7.65 7.13
N GLY A 58 8.39 7.95 5.98
CA GLY A 58 9.54 7.18 5.53
C GLY A 58 9.22 5.77 5.04
N PHE A 59 7.94 5.43 4.81
CA PHE A 59 7.54 4.11 4.33
C PHE A 59 8.02 3.85 2.90
N THR A 60 8.81 2.80 2.73
CA THR A 60 9.32 2.33 1.45
C THR A 60 8.94 0.88 1.20
N GLU A 61 8.70 0.55 -0.05
CA GLU A 61 8.51 -0.83 -0.51
C GLU A 61 9.59 -1.14 -1.54
N THR A 62 10.33 -2.22 -1.33
CA THR A 62 11.35 -2.70 -2.26
C THR A 62 10.95 -4.06 -2.80
N TYR A 63 10.71 -4.12 -4.10
CA TYR A 63 10.39 -5.33 -4.84
C TYR A 63 11.69 -5.88 -5.42
N SER A 64 12.01 -7.13 -5.12
CA SER A 64 13.28 -7.74 -5.52
C SER A 64 13.11 -9.16 -6.06
N ALA A 65 13.84 -9.45 -7.12
CA ALA A 65 14.02 -10.78 -7.67
C ALA A 65 15.29 -10.80 -8.53
N ASN A 66 15.91 -11.98 -8.67
CA ASN A 66 17.03 -12.20 -9.61
C ASN A 66 18.19 -11.18 -9.50
N GLY A 67 18.48 -10.68 -8.29
CA GLY A 67 19.53 -9.69 -8.05
C GLY A 67 19.20 -8.26 -8.50
N ARG A 68 17.94 -7.99 -8.92
CA ARG A 68 17.42 -6.66 -9.24
C ARG A 68 16.40 -6.22 -8.21
N SER A 69 16.23 -4.90 -8.08
CA SER A 69 15.25 -4.30 -7.17
C SER A 69 14.63 -3.02 -7.71
N LEU A 70 13.35 -2.83 -7.42
CA LEU A 70 12.62 -1.59 -7.65
C LEU A 70 12.08 -1.08 -6.31
N THR A 71 12.36 0.16 -5.97
CA THR A 71 11.92 0.76 -4.71
C THR A 71 10.98 1.94 -4.96
N THR A 72 9.92 2.01 -4.16
CA THR A 72 8.99 3.15 -4.10
C THR A 72 8.93 3.67 -2.67
N LYS A 73 8.56 4.94 -2.52
CA LYS A 73 8.20 5.54 -1.24
C LYS A 73 6.72 5.88 -1.24
N SER A 74 6.00 5.43 -0.23
CA SER A 74 4.63 5.85 -0.02
C SER A 74 4.61 7.22 0.65
N THR A 75 3.72 8.09 0.18
CA THR A 75 3.33 9.32 0.88
C THR A 75 1.83 9.33 1.15
N ALA A 76 1.19 8.15 1.09
CA ALA A 76 -0.24 8.02 1.31
C ALA A 76 -0.59 8.20 2.79
N SER A 77 -1.81 8.68 3.02
CA SER A 77 -2.46 8.74 4.32
C SER A 77 -3.74 7.92 4.31
N VAL A 78 -4.03 7.24 5.41
CA VAL A 78 -5.25 6.48 5.63
C VAL A 78 -6.05 7.15 6.75
N THR A 79 -7.29 7.51 6.46
CA THR A 79 -8.26 7.88 7.48
C THR A 79 -9.08 6.66 7.84
N VAL A 80 -9.06 6.27 9.11
CA VAL A 80 -9.93 5.23 9.66
C VAL A 80 -11.12 5.93 10.30
N THR A 81 -12.31 5.67 9.75
CA THR A 81 -13.57 6.14 10.34
C THR A 81 -14.22 4.99 11.06
N ILE A 82 -14.64 5.23 12.31
CA ILE A 82 -15.37 4.25 13.11
C ILE A 82 -16.85 4.47 12.82
N ASP A 83 -17.55 3.44 12.36
CA ASP A 83 -19.00 3.47 12.26
C ASP A 83 -19.59 3.42 13.68
N PRO A 84 -20.28 4.49 14.14
CA PRO A 84 -20.81 4.55 15.50
C PRO A 84 -21.97 3.57 15.74
N THR A 85 -22.55 3.00 14.68
CA THR A 85 -23.72 2.12 14.73
C THR A 85 -23.32 0.66 14.84
N THR A 86 -22.27 0.27 14.10
CA THR A 86 -21.82 -1.13 14.02
C THR A 86 -20.52 -1.37 14.80
N GLY A 87 -19.77 -0.30 15.12
CA GLY A 87 -18.41 -0.39 15.62
C GLY A 87 -17.38 -0.80 14.56
N GLY A 88 -17.80 -0.96 13.30
CA GLY A 88 -16.94 -1.32 12.19
C GLY A 88 -16.00 -0.19 11.75
N PHE A 89 -14.98 -0.54 10.97
CA PHE A 89 -13.99 0.42 10.47
C PHE A 89 -14.10 0.59 8.96
N ILE A 90 -14.08 1.83 8.50
CA ILE A 90 -13.91 2.18 7.09
C ILE A 90 -12.54 2.83 6.91
N PHE A 91 -11.73 2.28 6.02
CA PHE A 91 -10.40 2.77 5.73
C PHE A 91 -10.42 3.55 4.42
N SER A 92 -10.11 4.85 4.49
CA SER A 92 -9.99 5.74 3.34
C SER A 92 -8.53 6.12 3.12
N GLY A 93 -7.88 5.47 2.17
CA GLY A 93 -6.50 5.77 1.76
C GLY A 93 -6.47 6.82 0.67
N THR A 94 -5.65 7.87 0.83
CA THR A 94 -5.48 8.95 -0.16
C THR A 94 -4.00 9.18 -0.46
N GLY A 95 -3.68 9.45 -1.72
CA GLY A 95 -2.37 9.90 -2.18
C GLY A 95 -1.60 8.82 -2.93
N ASN A 96 -0.29 9.01 -3.05
CA ASN A 96 0.60 8.06 -3.72
C ASN A 96 0.98 6.94 -2.76
N GLN A 97 0.39 5.77 -2.96
CA GLN A 97 0.74 4.57 -2.20
C GLN A 97 2.03 3.96 -2.74
N ARG A 98 2.15 3.94 -4.07
CA ARG A 98 3.33 3.42 -4.76
C ARG A 98 3.43 3.92 -6.19
N HIS A 99 4.66 4.07 -6.64
CA HIS A 99 5.01 4.49 -7.99
C HIS A 99 6.39 3.90 -8.32
N LEU A 100 6.42 2.83 -9.12
CA LEU A 100 7.64 2.24 -9.63
C LEU A 100 7.86 2.64 -11.08
N THR A 101 9.01 3.23 -11.35
CA THR A 101 9.43 3.68 -12.67
C THR A 101 10.76 3.07 -13.03
N VAL A 102 10.88 2.61 -14.28
CA VAL A 102 12.09 2.02 -14.84
C VAL A 102 12.63 2.95 -15.93
N PRO A 103 13.90 3.38 -15.87
CA PRO A 103 14.49 4.23 -16.91
C PRO A 103 14.34 3.62 -18.31
N GLY A 104 13.87 4.42 -19.27
CA GLY A 104 13.64 3.98 -20.66
C GLY A 104 12.34 3.21 -20.89
N VAL A 105 11.61 2.81 -19.85
CA VAL A 105 10.33 2.10 -19.94
C VAL A 105 9.18 2.97 -19.42
N GLY A 106 9.39 3.63 -18.28
CA GLY A 106 8.37 4.44 -17.62
C GLY A 106 7.74 3.71 -16.42
N LEU A 107 6.47 4.01 -16.15
CA LEU A 107 5.72 3.47 -15.03
C LEU A 107 5.43 1.98 -15.24
N VAL A 108 5.91 1.12 -14.32
CA VAL A 108 5.72 -0.33 -14.40
C VAL A 108 4.74 -0.87 -13.36
N LEU A 109 4.45 -0.08 -12.33
CA LEU A 109 3.47 -0.36 -11.28
C LEU A 109 3.15 0.95 -10.56
N ALA A 110 1.87 1.28 -10.39
CA ALA A 110 1.47 2.48 -9.67
C ALA A 110 0.11 2.31 -9.00
N GLN A 111 0.00 2.85 -7.79
CA GLN A 111 -1.28 3.16 -7.19
C GLN A 111 -1.23 4.53 -6.53
N ALA A 112 -2.03 5.44 -7.08
CA ALA A 112 -2.19 6.78 -6.55
C ALA A 112 -3.64 7.21 -6.74
N GLY A 113 -4.28 7.66 -5.66
CA GLY A 113 -5.68 8.03 -5.72
C GLY A 113 -6.34 7.99 -4.36
N HIS A 114 -7.65 7.80 -4.38
CA HIS A 114 -8.48 7.59 -3.22
C HIS A 114 -9.05 6.17 -3.26
N GLN A 115 -8.78 5.39 -2.22
CA GLN A 115 -9.34 4.05 -2.04
C GLN A 115 -10.14 4.00 -0.76
N VAL A 116 -11.25 3.27 -0.78
CA VAL A 116 -12.06 2.99 0.41
C VAL A 116 -12.20 1.48 0.53
N THR A 117 -11.84 0.93 1.68
CA THR A 117 -12.02 -0.49 2.01
C THR A 117 -12.85 -0.65 3.29
N ASP A 118 -13.52 -1.78 3.42
CA ASP A 118 -14.16 -2.21 4.67
C ASP A 118 -13.12 -2.76 5.67
N ASP A 119 -13.61 -3.26 6.79
CA ASP A 119 -12.81 -3.85 7.87
C ASP A 119 -12.26 -5.25 7.56
N GLN A 120 -12.76 -5.90 6.51
CA GLN A 120 -12.19 -7.15 5.98
C GLN A 120 -11.17 -6.90 4.86
N GLY A 121 -10.94 -5.63 4.49
CA GLY A 121 -10.01 -5.25 3.42
C GLY A 121 -10.59 -5.37 2.01
N ASN A 122 -11.90 -5.60 1.87
CA ASN A 122 -12.53 -5.58 0.55
C ASN A 122 -12.59 -4.15 0.03
N LEU A 123 -12.35 -3.99 -1.26
CA LEU A 123 -12.43 -2.71 -1.93
C LEU A 123 -13.90 -2.28 -2.10
N ILE A 124 -14.30 -1.20 -1.42
CA ILE A 124 -15.60 -0.56 -1.60
C ILE A 124 -15.57 0.37 -2.81
N SER A 125 -14.50 1.17 -2.94
CA SER A 125 -14.33 2.08 -4.07
C SER A 125 -12.87 2.44 -4.30
N PHE A 126 -12.54 2.74 -5.56
CA PHE A 126 -11.25 3.30 -5.94
C PHE A 126 -11.45 4.41 -6.99
N THR A 127 -10.68 5.48 -6.86
CA THR A 127 -10.62 6.55 -7.86
C THR A 127 -9.18 7.05 -7.98
N GLY A 128 -8.59 6.96 -9.16
CA GLY A 128 -7.23 7.42 -9.41
C GLY A 128 -6.49 6.55 -10.42
N LEU A 129 -5.16 6.59 -10.36
CA LEU A 129 -4.27 5.80 -11.19
C LEU A 129 -4.06 4.42 -10.55
N ASN A 130 -4.40 3.37 -11.29
CA ASN A 130 -4.08 2.00 -10.96
C ASN A 130 -3.38 1.33 -12.15
N ILE A 131 -2.09 1.09 -12.03
CA ILE A 131 -1.27 0.32 -12.97
C ILE A 131 -0.82 -0.95 -12.23
N PRO A 132 -1.41 -2.11 -12.51
CA PRO A 132 -0.97 -3.37 -11.92
C PRO A 132 0.42 -3.75 -12.42
N ALA A 133 1.10 -4.63 -11.69
CA ALA A 133 2.32 -5.26 -12.20
C ALA A 133 2.04 -5.96 -13.55
N GLY A 134 2.99 -5.89 -14.47
CA GLY A 134 2.88 -6.49 -15.80
C GLY A 134 4.22 -6.95 -16.37
N SER A 135 4.28 -7.14 -17.68
CA SER A 135 5.49 -7.61 -18.38
C SER A 135 6.71 -6.73 -18.13
N ASP A 136 6.52 -5.41 -18.05
CA ASP A 136 7.61 -4.45 -17.85
C ASP A 136 8.15 -4.50 -16.42
N PHE A 137 7.28 -4.70 -15.44
CA PHE A 137 7.67 -4.95 -14.05
C PHE A 137 8.49 -6.26 -13.94
N CYS A 138 8.05 -7.33 -14.60
CA CYS A 138 8.79 -8.59 -14.60
C CYS A 138 10.12 -8.49 -15.35
N SER A 139 10.14 -7.78 -16.47
CA SER A 139 11.37 -7.57 -17.24
C SER A 139 12.40 -6.80 -16.42
N ALA A 140 11.96 -5.79 -15.66
CA ALA A 140 12.82 -5.01 -14.77
C ALA A 140 13.38 -5.81 -13.58
N LEU A 141 12.74 -6.91 -13.20
CA LEU A 141 13.17 -7.82 -12.12
C LEU A 141 13.74 -9.15 -12.63
N SER A 142 13.83 -9.33 -13.95
CA SER A 142 14.50 -10.47 -14.60
C SER A 142 16.03 -10.32 -14.47
N PRO A 143 16.86 -11.36 -14.73
CA PRO A 143 18.31 -11.19 -14.90
C PRO A 143 18.72 -10.34 -16.12
#